data_AF-A0A949L3A9-F1
#
_entry.id   AF-A0A949L3A9-F1
#
_cell.length_a   1.000
_cell.length_b   1.000
_cell.length_c   1.000
_cell.angle_alpha   90.00
_cell.angle_beta   90.00
_cell.angle_gamma   90.00
#
_symmetry.space_group_name_H-M   'P 1'
#
loop_
_entity.id
_entity.type
_entity.pdbx_description
1 polymer ?
#
loop_
_entity_poly.entity_id
_entity_poly.type
_entity_poly.pdbx_seq_one_letter_code
_entity_poly.pdbx_strand_id
1 'polypeptide(L)' 'MYFVGIDVSKYKHDCFILNDLGEVVVSHLVIANSQTGFSVLLSTLRKQF' A
#
# COMPACT_ATOMS: atom_id res chain seq x y z
N MET A 1 7.90 8.86 8.09
CA MET A 1 7.24 7.57 8.46
C MET A 1 6.06 7.35 7.51
N TYR A 2 5.71 6.12 7.12
CA TYR A 2 4.51 5.88 6.31
C TYR A 2 3.36 5.33 7.15
N PHE A 3 2.15 5.83 6.87
CA PHE A 3 0.90 5.26 7.35
C PHE A 3 0.17 4.63 6.17
N VAL A 4 -0.24 3.38 6.33
CA VAL A 4 -0.90 2.59 5.28
C VAL A 4 -2.29 2.21 5.75
N GLY A 5 -3.32 2.77 5.12
CA GLY A 5 -4.70 2.28 5.24
C GLY A 5 -4.91 1.10 4.31
N ILE A 6 -5.47 0.00 4.81
CA ILE A 6 -5.75 -1.20 4.01
C ILE A 6 -7.21 -1.60 4.20
N ASP A 7 -7.99 -1.52 3.12
CA ASP A 7 -9.31 -2.13 3.04
C ASP A 7 -9.17 -3.58 2.55
N VAL A 8 -9.66 -4.53 3.35
CA VAL A 8 -9.36 -5.95 3.25
C VAL A 8 -10.54 -6.72 2.66
N SER A 9 -10.33 -7.37 1.51
CA SER A 9 -11.27 -8.36 0.97
C SER A 9 -10.61 -9.74 0.76
N LYS A 10 -11.42 -10.76 0.42
CA LYS A 10 -10.97 -12.15 0.28
C LYS A 10 -9.83 -12.32 -0.74
N TYR A 11 -9.91 -11.61 -1.87
CA TYR A 11 -9.00 -11.81 -3.01
C TYR A 11 -8.11 -10.61 -3.29
N LYS A 12 -8.47 -9.42 -2.81
CA LYS A 12 -7.72 -8.18 -3.02
C LYS A 12 -7.77 -7.27 -1.80
N HIS A 13 -6.77 -6.41 -1.69
CA HIS A 13 -6.76 -5.32 -0.73
C HIS A 13 -6.58 -4.01 -1.47
N ASP A 14 -7.31 -3.00 -1.03
CA ASP A 14 -7.21 -1.64 -1.53
C ASP A 14 -6.43 -0.82 -0.50
N CYS A 15 -5.31 -0.25 -0.90
CA CYS A 15 -4.36 0.45 -0.03
C CYS A 15 -4.32 1.94 -0.32
N PHE A 16 -4.17 2.73 0.74
CA PHE A 16 -3.94 4.17 0.72
C PHE A 16 -2.71 4.50 1.58
N ILE A 17 -1.79 5.33 1.08
CA ILE A 17 -0.50 5.58 1.75
C ILE A 17 -0.29 7.08 1.89
N LEU A 18 -0.03 7.51 3.12
CA LEU A 18 0.37 8.88 3.48
C LEU A 18 1.69 8.87 4.25
N ASN A 19 2.44 9.98 4.17
CA ASN A 19 3.61 10.20 5.01
C ASN A 19 3.23 10.88 6.33
N ASP A 20 4.23 11.15 7.16
CA ASP A 20 4.10 11.81 8.46
C ASP A 20 3.76 13.29 8.41
N LEU A 21 3.84 13.92 7.24
CA LEU A 21 3.34 15.26 6.99
C LEU A 21 1.86 15.24 6.55
N GLY A 22 1.25 14.06 6.44
CA GLY A 22 -0.11 13.88 5.94
C GLY A 22 -0.22 13.99 4.41
N GLU A 23 0.90 14.01 3.69
CA GLU A 23 0.91 14.07 2.23
C GLU A 23 0.61 12.70 1.64
N VAL A 24 -0.19 12.68 0.57
CA VAL A 24 -0.55 11.45 -0.12
C VAL A 24 0.60 10.97 -0.97
N VAL A 25 1.15 9.80 -0.62
CA VAL A 25 2.23 9.14 -1.36
C VAL A 25 1.63 8.24 -2.43
N VAL A 26 0.56 7.51 -2.09
CA VAL A 26 -0.20 6.66 -3.01
C VAL A 26 -1.68 6.78 -2.67
N SER A 27 -2.46 7.34 -3.59
CA SER A 27 -3.89 7.56 -3.41
C SER A 27 -4.73 6.30 -3.61
N HIS A 28 -4.24 5.31 -4.35
CA HIS A 28 -4.92 4.02 -4.52
C HIS A 28 -3.94 2.96 -5.05
N LEU A 29 -3.81 1.85 -4.32
CA LEU A 29 -3.05 0.68 -4.75
C LEU A 29 -3.88 -0.58 -4.49
N VAL A 30 -4.16 -1.35 -5.53
CA VAL A 30 -4.81 -2.65 -5.39
C VAL A 30 -3.75 -3.74 -5.38
N ILE A 31 -3.75 -4.58 -4.35
CA ILE A 31 -2.91 -5.79 -4.29
C ILE A 31 -3.77 -7.05 -4.23
N ALA A 32 -3.30 -8.14 -4.82
CA ALA A 32 -3.91 -9.44 -4.62
C ALA A 32 -3.61 -9.95 -3.20
N ASN A 33 -4.54 -10.73 -2.63
CA ASN A 33 -4.28 -11.48 -1.40
C ASN A 33 -3.38 -12.70 -1.71
N SER A 34 -2.13 -12.43 -2.03
CA SER A 34 -1.11 -13.42 -2.37
C SER A 34 0.28 -12.89 -2.03
N GLN A 35 1.27 -13.77 -1.89
CA GLN A 35 2.66 -13.38 -1.65
C GLN A 35 3.16 -12.35 -2.69
N THR A 36 2.81 -12.53 -3.96
CA THR A 36 3.14 -11.58 -5.03
C THR A 36 2.50 -10.22 -4.79
N GLY A 37 1.23 -10.17 -4.39
CA GLY A 37 0.54 -8.91 -4.07
C GLY A 37 1.19 -8.16 -2.91
N PHE A 38 1.54 -8.85 -1.83
CA PHE A 38 2.28 -8.24 -0.72
C PHE A 38 3.71 -7.82 -1.11
N SER A 39 4.33 -8.53 -2.05
CA SER A 39 5.64 -8.13 -2.60
C SER A 39 5.54 -6.83 -3.40
N VAL A 40 4.43 -6.60 -4.11
CA VAL A 40 4.15 -5.32 -4.77
C VAL A 40 4.03 -4.20 -3.72
N LEU A 41 3.23 -4.41 -2.65
CA LEU A 41 3.11 -3.42 -1.56
C LEU A 41 4.49 -3.07 -0.96
N LEU A 42 5.31 -4.07 -0.66
CA LEU A 42 6.66 -3.87 -0.13
C LEU A 42 7.55 -3.09 -1.10
N SER A 43 7.48 -3.41 -2.40
CA SER A 43 8.25 -2.70 -3.43
C SER A 43 7.83 -1.24 -3.55
N THR A 44 6.53 -0.94 -3.43
CA THR A 44 5.99 0.42 -3.47
C THR A 44 6.50 1.24 -2.28
N LEU A 45 6.50 0.65 -1.08
CA LEU A 45 7.03 1.31 0.13
C LEU A 45 8.54 1.53 0.07
N ARG A 46 9.29 0.67 -0.63
CA ARG A 46 10.74 0.79 -0.79
C ARG A 46 11.17 1.78 -1.88
N LYS A 47 10.35 1.97 -2.93
CA LYS A 47 10.66 2.87 -4.08
C LYS A 47 10.58 4.36 -3.74
N GLN A 48 10.06 4.72 -2.59
CA GLN A 48 9.90 6.11 -2.15
C GLN A 48 11.13 6.63 -1.37
N PHE A 49 12.22 5.85 -1.37
CA PHE A 49 13.55 6.20 -0.87
C PHE A 49 14.56 6.24 -2.02
#